data_AF-F4PG53-F1
#
_entry.id   AF-F4PG53-F1
#
_cell.length_a   1.000
_cell.length_b   1.000
_cell.length_c   1.000
_cell.angle_alpha   90.00
_cell.angle_beta   90.00
_cell.angle_gamma   90.00
#
_symmetry.space_group_name_H-M   'P 1'
#
loop_
_entity.id
_entity.type
_entity.pdbx_description
1 polymer ?
#
loop_
_entity_poly.entity_id
_entity_poly.type
_entity_poly.pdbx_seq_one_letter_code
_entity_poly.pdbx_strand_id
1 'polypeptide(L)'
;MIMSIRMCEWYTWWYQLEVDPYFISGKKANANAGEVKSLRERLHITYKKGINNIATGALKAKADDIKEFYKNGHLLLKSDSWWYPVKLLIHPEQKRPVDTSYQNSSFPCNPLELPDLDHAYRVDAAYFYPAQSQDFMEGYRDFPESIEPVSGCYGLYPTPGSNLPVAIKGGKRKLQVRVLTASPLTKTTMQCSLPRIYCQSASSRATMNRTICEEIRVVDDTYKHSGFAMSQLMHTDWVDLDFSGCDLNIEKFYEERVLFVEFIVHDKSDQKPLTNITPLP
;
A
#
# COMPACT_ATOMS: atom_id res chain seq x y z
N MET A 1 -24.56 -5.30 -6.43
CA MET A 1 -23.33 -6.13 -6.52
C MET A 1 -23.33 -7.09 -7.74
N ILE A 2 -23.96 -6.71 -8.86
CA ILE A 2 -23.91 -7.47 -10.15
C ILE A 2 -23.03 -6.74 -11.19
N MET A 3 -22.71 -5.47 -10.94
CA MET A 3 -22.02 -4.59 -11.90
C MET A 3 -20.49 -4.68 -11.86
N SER A 4 -19.90 -5.17 -10.76
CA SER A 4 -18.44 -5.25 -10.59
C SER A 4 -17.80 -6.45 -11.30
N ILE A 5 -18.54 -7.55 -11.50
CA ILE A 5 -18.05 -8.75 -12.20
C ILE A 5 -18.00 -8.51 -13.72
N ARG A 6 -18.97 -7.77 -14.28
CA ARG A 6 -19.03 -7.48 -15.71
C ARG A 6 -17.99 -6.48 -16.22
N MET A 7 -17.40 -5.65 -15.36
CA MET A 7 -16.53 -4.55 -15.81
C MET A 7 -15.08 -4.97 -16.05
N CYS A 8 -14.56 -5.95 -15.28
CA CYS A 8 -13.24 -6.55 -15.54
C CYS A 8 -13.22 -7.36 -16.85
N GLU A 9 -14.37 -7.93 -17.22
CA GLU A 9 -14.55 -8.66 -18.49
C GLU A 9 -14.41 -7.73 -19.70
N TRP A 10 -14.83 -6.46 -19.60
CA TRP A 10 -14.73 -5.52 -20.73
C TRP A 10 -13.29 -5.22 -21.15
N TYR A 11 -12.36 -5.09 -20.19
CA TYR A 11 -10.95 -4.88 -20.50
C TYR A 11 -10.26 -6.16 -21.00
N THR A 12 -10.80 -7.33 -20.68
CA THR A 12 -10.24 -8.62 -21.11
C THR A 12 -10.74 -9.00 -22.51
N TRP A 13 -11.99 -8.66 -22.82
CA TRP A 13 -12.70 -9.09 -24.04
C TRP A 13 -13.04 -7.93 -24.99
N TRP A 14 -12.41 -6.75 -24.84
CA TRP A 14 -12.70 -5.56 -25.65
C TRP A 14 -12.68 -5.82 -27.16
N TYR A 15 -11.78 -6.71 -27.62
CA TYR A 15 -11.64 -7.08 -29.02
C TYR A 15 -12.81 -7.93 -29.53
N GLN A 16 -13.50 -8.67 -28.65
CA GLN A 16 -14.71 -9.42 -28.98
C GLN A 16 -15.97 -8.55 -28.92
N LEU A 17 -15.90 -7.43 -28.18
CA LEU A 17 -16.99 -6.46 -28.02
C LEU A 17 -16.93 -5.32 -29.03
N GLU A 18 -16.05 -5.41 -30.04
CA GLU A 18 -15.82 -4.39 -31.07
C GLU A 18 -15.54 -2.98 -30.50
N VAL A 19 -14.97 -2.92 -29.30
CA VAL A 19 -14.58 -1.66 -28.68
C VAL A 19 -13.32 -1.15 -29.37
N ASP A 20 -13.36 0.10 -29.84
CA ASP A 20 -12.24 0.72 -30.54
C ASP A 20 -10.96 0.69 -29.66
N PRO A 21 -9.84 0.13 -30.16
CA PRO A 21 -8.55 0.09 -29.46
C PRO A 21 -8.12 1.45 -28.91
N TYR A 22 -8.50 2.54 -29.57
CA TYR A 22 -8.21 3.91 -29.16
C TYR A 22 -8.76 4.25 -27.77
N PHE A 23 -9.91 3.70 -27.42
CA PHE A 23 -10.50 3.85 -26.08
C PHE A 23 -9.79 2.98 -25.05
N ILE A 24 -9.16 1.89 -25.48
CA ILE A 24 -8.44 0.96 -24.59
C ILE A 24 -7.03 1.47 -24.27
N SER A 25 -6.29 1.96 -25.27
CA SER A 25 -4.87 2.35 -25.09
C SER A 25 -4.69 3.79 -24.59
N GLY A 26 -5.66 4.67 -24.83
CA GLY A 26 -5.50 6.11 -24.58
C GLY A 26 -4.45 6.77 -25.51
N LYS A 27 -4.22 8.07 -25.29
CA LYS A 27 -3.27 8.89 -26.06
C LYS A 27 -2.74 10.05 -25.21
N LYS A 28 -1.42 10.25 -25.19
CA LYS A 28 -0.78 11.43 -24.58
C LYS A 28 -1.20 12.71 -25.32
N ALA A 29 -1.33 13.81 -24.58
CA ALA A 29 -1.56 15.12 -25.18
C ALA A 29 -0.46 15.45 -26.21
N ASN A 30 -0.86 16.05 -27.33
CA ASN A 30 0.07 16.63 -28.29
C ASN A 30 -0.34 18.08 -28.62
N ALA A 31 0.46 18.79 -29.41
CA ALA A 31 0.23 20.21 -29.71
C ALA A 31 -1.15 20.51 -30.33
N ASN A 32 -1.82 19.51 -30.91
CA ASN A 32 -3.06 19.67 -31.68
C ASN A 32 -4.27 18.98 -31.05
N ALA A 33 -4.10 18.23 -29.96
CA ALA A 33 -5.17 17.48 -29.31
C ALA A 33 -4.86 17.23 -27.83
N GLY A 34 -5.91 17.30 -26.99
CA GLY A 34 -5.82 16.99 -25.56
C GLY A 34 -5.49 15.51 -25.28
N GLU A 35 -5.16 15.22 -24.03
CA GLU A 35 -4.96 13.86 -23.54
C GLU A 35 -6.26 13.06 -23.63
N VAL A 36 -6.19 11.83 -24.14
CA VAL A 36 -7.28 10.87 -24.09
C VAL A 36 -6.90 9.78 -23.11
N LYS A 37 -7.54 9.79 -21.94
CA LYS A 37 -7.36 8.74 -20.94
C LYS A 37 -7.88 7.41 -21.48
N SER A 38 -7.12 6.35 -21.26
CA SER A 38 -7.52 4.96 -21.49
C SER A 38 -8.77 4.61 -20.70
N LEU A 39 -9.49 3.57 -21.14
CA LEU A 39 -10.65 3.03 -20.43
C LEU A 39 -10.29 2.70 -18.98
N ARG A 40 -9.12 2.11 -18.76
CA ARG A 40 -8.62 1.73 -17.43
C ARG A 40 -8.39 2.94 -16.53
N GLU A 41 -7.78 4.01 -17.05
CA GLU A 41 -7.62 5.27 -16.32
C GLU A 41 -8.97 5.92 -15.98
N ARG A 42 -9.92 5.91 -16.91
CA ARG A 42 -11.27 6.46 -16.69
C ARG A 42 -12.03 5.67 -15.63
N LEU A 43 -11.95 4.34 -15.69
CA LEU A 43 -12.54 3.45 -14.70
C LEU A 43 -11.92 3.72 -13.33
N HIS A 44 -10.59 3.75 -13.24
CA HIS A 44 -9.88 4.08 -12.00
C HIS A 44 -10.30 5.42 -11.39
N ILE A 45 -10.37 6.49 -12.19
CA ILE A 45 -10.86 7.81 -11.72
C ILE A 45 -12.28 7.70 -11.16
N THR A 46 -13.15 6.94 -11.83
CA THR A 46 -14.54 6.74 -11.44
C THR A 46 -14.64 5.89 -10.16
N TYR A 47 -13.86 4.80 -10.08
CA TYR A 47 -13.76 3.91 -8.91
C TYR A 47 -13.28 4.68 -7.69
N LYS A 48 -12.18 5.42 -7.81
CA LYS A 48 -11.64 6.26 -6.73
C LYS A 48 -12.66 7.27 -6.23
N LYS A 49 -13.35 7.98 -7.14
CA LYS A 49 -14.42 8.91 -6.76
C LYS A 49 -15.55 8.19 -6.02
N GLY A 50 -15.95 7.01 -6.49
CA GLY A 50 -16.95 6.16 -5.86
C GLY A 50 -16.55 5.74 -4.45
N ILE A 51 -15.34 5.20 -4.28
CA ILE A 51 -14.78 4.80 -2.99
C ILE A 51 -14.78 5.99 -2.02
N ASN A 52 -14.27 7.14 -2.44
CA ASN A 52 -14.19 8.33 -1.59
C ASN A 52 -15.58 8.85 -1.17
N ASN A 53 -16.55 8.81 -2.08
CA ASN A 53 -17.93 9.17 -1.77
C ASN A 53 -18.58 8.20 -0.79
N ILE A 54 -18.35 6.89 -0.95
CA ILE A 54 -18.87 5.86 -0.06
C ILE A 54 -18.24 6.01 1.33
N ALA A 55 -16.92 6.16 1.42
CA ALA A 55 -16.22 6.39 2.69
C ALA A 55 -16.74 7.65 3.41
N THR A 56 -16.93 8.75 2.66
CA THR A 56 -17.51 9.98 3.20
C THR A 56 -18.95 9.78 3.68
N GLY A 57 -19.75 9.01 2.93
CA GLY A 57 -21.11 8.66 3.31
C GLY A 57 -21.15 7.82 4.58
N ALA A 58 -20.28 6.80 4.67
CA ALA A 58 -20.16 5.94 5.85
C ALA A 58 -19.77 6.73 7.10
N LEU A 59 -18.79 7.63 7.00
CA LEU A 59 -18.43 8.55 8.08
C LEU A 59 -19.61 9.38 8.59
N LYS A 60 -20.43 9.92 7.67
CA LYS A 60 -21.60 10.76 8.02
C LYS A 60 -22.76 9.98 8.61
N ALA A 61 -22.97 8.75 8.15
CA ALA A 61 -24.13 7.93 8.51
C ALA A 61 -24.00 7.24 9.88
N LYS A 62 -22.91 7.49 10.65
CA LYS A 62 -22.46 6.64 11.76
C LYS A 62 -22.24 5.22 11.26
N ALA A 63 -21.02 5.01 10.81
CA ALA A 63 -20.60 3.93 9.94
C ALA A 63 -21.04 2.51 10.38
N ASP A 64 -21.23 2.29 11.69
CA ASP A 64 -21.71 1.04 12.30
C ASP A 64 -23.05 0.50 11.74
N ASP A 65 -23.89 1.37 11.16
CA ASP A 65 -25.19 0.98 10.61
C ASP A 65 -25.12 0.34 9.21
N ILE A 66 -23.95 0.37 8.54
CA ILE A 66 -23.77 -0.18 7.18
C ILE A 66 -22.96 -1.47 7.22
N LYS A 67 -23.49 -2.50 7.89
CA LYS A 67 -22.84 -3.81 8.08
C LYS A 67 -22.28 -4.44 6.81
N GLU A 68 -23.03 -4.34 5.70
CA GLU A 68 -22.61 -4.89 4.41
C GLU A 68 -21.38 -4.18 3.85
N PHE A 69 -21.27 -2.86 4.06
CA PHE A 69 -20.09 -2.11 3.64
C PHE A 69 -18.87 -2.45 4.50
N TYR A 70 -19.03 -2.65 5.81
CA TYR A 70 -17.91 -3.09 6.65
C TYR A 70 -17.38 -4.46 6.27
N LYS A 71 -18.28 -5.35 5.83
CA LYS A 71 -17.91 -6.68 5.37
C LYS A 71 -17.22 -6.66 4.01
N ASN A 72 -17.69 -5.85 3.07
CA ASN A 72 -17.35 -5.98 1.65
C ASN A 72 -16.74 -4.73 0.99
N GLY A 73 -16.68 -3.59 1.69
CA GLY A 73 -16.21 -2.30 1.14
C GLY A 73 -14.81 -2.39 0.55
N HIS A 74 -13.94 -3.14 1.22
CA HIS A 74 -12.56 -3.36 0.81
C HIS A 74 -12.41 -4.10 -0.52
N LEU A 75 -13.45 -4.81 -0.99
CA LEU A 75 -13.45 -5.47 -2.29
C LEU A 75 -13.45 -4.46 -3.43
N LEU A 76 -13.98 -3.25 -3.21
CA LEU A 76 -13.98 -2.18 -4.21
C LEU A 76 -12.54 -1.76 -4.56
N LEU A 77 -11.72 -1.52 -3.54
CA LEU A 77 -10.31 -1.19 -3.70
C LEU A 77 -9.57 -2.31 -4.46
N LYS A 78 -9.80 -3.56 -4.07
CA LYS A 78 -9.16 -4.74 -4.68
C LYS A 78 -9.61 -4.99 -6.13
N SER A 79 -10.74 -4.42 -6.56
CA SER A 79 -11.28 -4.57 -7.92
C SER A 79 -10.70 -3.57 -8.93
N ASP A 80 -9.94 -2.58 -8.47
CA ASP A 80 -9.37 -1.58 -9.36
C ASP A 80 -8.22 -2.18 -10.19
N SER A 81 -8.55 -2.54 -11.43
CA SER A 81 -7.57 -3.06 -12.39
C SER A 81 -6.39 -2.12 -12.61
N TRP A 82 -6.55 -0.78 -12.49
CA TRP A 82 -5.42 0.16 -12.60
C TRP A 82 -4.38 -0.06 -11.51
N TRP A 83 -4.82 -0.23 -10.26
CA TRP A 83 -3.91 -0.53 -9.17
C TRP A 83 -3.45 -1.99 -9.15
N TYR A 84 -4.27 -2.92 -9.63
CA TYR A 84 -4.01 -4.37 -9.63
C TYR A 84 -4.10 -4.97 -11.05
N PRO A 85 -3.15 -4.64 -11.95
CA PRO A 85 -3.07 -5.30 -13.26
C PRO A 85 -2.80 -6.80 -13.16
N VAL A 86 -2.13 -7.19 -12.07
CA VAL A 86 -1.74 -8.56 -11.77
C VAL A 86 -2.53 -9.07 -10.58
N LYS A 87 -2.54 -10.39 -10.40
CA LYS A 87 -3.23 -11.01 -9.27
C LYS A 87 -2.69 -10.48 -7.94
N LEU A 88 -3.59 -10.00 -7.10
CA LEU A 88 -3.31 -9.57 -5.74
C LEU A 88 -3.34 -10.77 -4.80
N LEU A 89 -2.20 -11.03 -4.14
CA LEU A 89 -2.04 -11.97 -3.04
C LEU A 89 -2.07 -11.18 -1.73
N ILE A 90 -2.83 -11.66 -0.76
CA ILE A 90 -2.92 -11.04 0.57
C ILE A 90 -2.21 -11.96 1.55
N HIS A 91 -1.36 -11.40 2.40
CA HIS A 91 -0.71 -12.15 3.48
C HIS A 91 -1.78 -12.87 4.33
N PRO A 92 -1.61 -14.17 4.63
CA PRO A 92 -2.64 -14.95 5.31
C PRO A 92 -2.92 -14.46 6.74
N GLU A 93 -1.91 -13.90 7.40
CA GLU A 93 -2.04 -13.29 8.72
C GLU A 93 -2.19 -11.76 8.58
N GLN A 94 -3.29 -11.21 9.07
CA GLN A 94 -3.50 -9.75 9.06
C GLN A 94 -2.83 -9.07 10.26
N LYS A 95 -2.71 -9.79 11.38
CA LYS A 95 -2.19 -9.28 12.64
C LYS A 95 -1.17 -10.26 13.17
N ARG A 96 0.03 -9.77 13.48
CA ARG A 96 1.04 -10.61 14.14
C ARG A 96 0.61 -10.89 15.58
N PRO A 97 0.75 -12.12 16.11
CA PRO A 97 0.50 -12.39 17.53
C PRO A 97 1.52 -11.70 18.44
N VAL A 98 1.08 -11.24 19.62
CA VAL A 98 1.97 -10.66 20.64
C VAL A 98 2.82 -11.78 21.25
N ASP A 99 4.13 -11.57 21.31
CA ASP A 99 5.06 -12.53 21.90
C ASP A 99 5.83 -11.92 23.07
N THR A 100 5.47 -12.33 24.28
CA THR A 100 6.04 -11.84 25.54
C THR A 100 7.11 -12.76 26.12
N SER A 101 7.58 -13.75 25.36
CA SER A 101 8.54 -14.73 25.87
C SER A 101 9.94 -14.12 26.03
N TYR A 102 10.62 -14.46 27.13
CA TYR A 102 12.00 -13.99 27.39
C TYR A 102 12.99 -14.38 26.31
N GLN A 103 12.78 -15.54 25.67
CA GLN A 103 13.59 -16.04 24.55
C GLN A 103 13.52 -15.12 23.32
N ASN A 104 12.43 -14.35 23.19
CA ASN A 104 12.18 -13.41 22.11
C ASN A 104 12.39 -11.95 22.54
N SER A 105 13.04 -11.71 23.69
CA SER A 105 13.45 -10.38 24.13
C SER A 105 14.34 -9.65 23.13
N SER A 106 15.10 -10.38 22.31
CA SER A 106 15.91 -9.86 21.20
C SER A 106 15.38 -10.34 19.84
N PHE A 107 14.06 -10.29 19.65
CA PHE A 107 13.34 -10.87 18.51
C PHE A 107 14.09 -10.70 17.17
N PRO A 108 14.65 -11.78 16.58
CA PRO A 108 15.20 -11.69 15.24
C PRO A 108 14.04 -11.49 14.26
N CYS A 109 13.98 -10.31 13.65
CA CYS A 109 12.95 -10.01 12.66
C CYS A 109 13.19 -10.87 11.42
N ASN A 110 12.53 -12.02 11.35
CA ASN A 110 12.60 -12.89 10.18
C ASN A 110 11.99 -12.15 8.98
N PRO A 111 12.67 -12.11 7.84
CA PRO A 111 12.15 -11.46 6.65
C PRO A 111 10.86 -12.14 6.20
N LEU A 112 9.89 -11.34 5.80
CA LEU A 112 8.78 -11.82 5.00
C LEU A 112 9.34 -12.24 3.64
N GLU A 113 9.19 -13.51 3.29
CA GLU A 113 9.61 -14.03 1.99
C GLU A 113 8.51 -13.82 0.95
N LEU A 114 8.76 -12.98 -0.04
CA LEU A 114 7.86 -12.83 -1.18
C LEU A 114 7.98 -14.05 -2.11
N PRO A 115 6.85 -14.57 -2.62
CA PRO A 115 6.87 -15.65 -3.60
C PRO A 115 7.57 -15.20 -4.89
N ASP A 116 8.28 -16.14 -5.55
CA ASP A 116 8.92 -15.90 -6.85
C ASP A 116 7.89 -15.95 -7.98
N LEU A 117 6.94 -15.01 -7.98
CA LEU A 117 5.84 -14.93 -8.93
C LEU A 117 5.52 -13.46 -9.26
N ASP A 118 5.01 -13.21 -10.47
CA ASP A 118 4.70 -11.87 -10.97
C ASP A 118 3.33 -11.40 -10.45
N HIS A 119 3.31 -10.95 -9.19
CA HIS A 119 2.09 -10.65 -8.44
C HIS A 119 2.25 -9.37 -7.62
N ALA A 120 1.11 -8.79 -7.25
CA ALA A 120 1.05 -7.82 -6.17
C ALA A 120 0.86 -8.60 -4.86
N TYR A 121 1.66 -8.32 -3.85
CA TYR A 121 1.58 -8.93 -2.52
C TYR A 121 1.27 -7.86 -1.49
N ARG A 122 0.13 -7.96 -0.79
CA ARG A 122 -0.31 -7.01 0.24
C ARG A 122 -0.11 -7.58 1.63
N VAL A 123 0.44 -6.75 2.50
CA VAL A 123 0.65 -7.04 3.92
C VAL A 123 -0.06 -5.95 4.74
N ASP A 124 -0.93 -6.38 5.65
CA ASP A 124 -1.54 -5.47 6.63
C ASP A 124 -0.45 -4.95 7.57
N ALA A 125 -0.47 -3.66 7.90
CA ALA A 125 0.55 -3.08 8.77
C ALA A 125 0.50 -3.63 10.20
N ALA A 126 -0.64 -4.16 10.64
CA ALA A 126 -0.74 -4.87 11.92
C ALA A 126 0.13 -6.14 11.99
N TYR A 127 0.67 -6.59 10.85
CA TYR A 127 1.64 -7.69 10.80
C TYR A 127 3.09 -7.26 11.07
N PHE A 128 3.41 -5.96 11.06
CA PHE A 128 4.81 -5.51 11.14
C PHE A 128 5.45 -5.87 12.48
N TYR A 129 6.79 -5.93 12.50
CA TYR A 129 7.50 -6.06 13.75
C TYR A 129 7.35 -4.76 14.53
N PRO A 130 7.09 -4.84 15.84
CA PRO A 130 7.16 -3.67 16.69
C PRO A 130 8.63 -3.24 16.86
N ALA A 131 8.85 -2.14 17.57
CA ALA A 131 10.18 -1.80 18.05
C ALA A 131 10.80 -2.98 18.82
N GLN A 132 12.12 -3.17 18.70
CA GLN A 132 12.81 -4.30 19.36
C GLN A 132 12.45 -4.37 20.85
N SER A 133 12.08 -5.57 21.31
CA SER A 133 11.67 -5.87 22.69
C SER A 133 10.35 -5.23 23.15
N GLN A 134 9.61 -4.51 22.31
CA GLN A 134 8.38 -3.83 22.73
C GLN A 134 7.33 -4.82 23.27
N ASP A 135 7.03 -5.89 22.53
CA ASP A 135 6.08 -6.92 22.97
C ASP A 135 6.50 -7.54 24.31
N PHE A 136 7.80 -7.79 24.49
CA PHE A 136 8.35 -8.35 25.72
C PHE A 136 8.25 -7.38 26.90
N MET A 137 8.58 -6.10 26.70
CA MET A 137 8.60 -5.09 27.77
C MET A 137 7.21 -4.60 28.15
N GLU A 138 6.33 -4.41 27.17
CA GLU A 138 4.99 -3.84 27.39
C GLU A 138 3.96 -4.93 27.69
N GLY A 139 4.17 -6.16 27.21
CA GLY A 139 3.26 -7.29 27.43
C GLY A 139 1.97 -7.21 26.61
N TYR A 140 1.77 -6.15 25.82
CA TYR A 140 0.64 -5.97 24.91
C TYR A 140 1.08 -5.10 23.72
N ARG A 141 0.22 -5.05 22.70
CA ARG A 141 0.31 -4.08 21.60
C ARG A 141 -1.00 -3.37 21.45
N ASP A 142 -0.93 -2.05 21.37
CA ASP A 142 -2.07 -1.24 21.00
C ASP A 142 -2.29 -1.35 19.49
N PHE A 143 -3.39 -1.99 19.12
CA PHE A 143 -3.78 -2.18 17.74
C PHE A 143 -5.16 -1.59 17.54
N PRO A 144 -5.46 -1.05 16.35
CA PRO A 144 -6.82 -0.68 16.01
C PRO A 144 -7.80 -1.82 16.31
N GLU A 145 -8.86 -1.53 17.06
CA GLU A 145 -9.84 -2.54 17.49
C GLU A 145 -10.68 -3.07 16.31
N SER A 146 -10.79 -2.28 15.24
CA SER A 146 -11.61 -2.57 14.08
C SER A 146 -10.84 -2.44 12.76
N ILE A 147 -11.28 -3.24 11.79
CA ILE A 147 -10.81 -3.19 10.41
C ILE A 147 -11.33 -1.89 9.77
N GLU A 148 -10.43 -1.16 9.10
CA GLU A 148 -10.83 -0.03 8.28
C GLU A 148 -11.51 -0.56 7.00
N PRO A 149 -12.79 -0.21 6.75
CA PRO A 149 -13.64 -0.90 5.79
C PRO A 149 -13.25 -0.68 4.32
N VAL A 150 -12.50 0.37 3.97
CA VAL A 150 -12.05 0.64 2.59
C VAL A 150 -10.80 -0.16 2.23
N SER A 151 -9.85 -0.26 3.15
CA SER A 151 -8.60 -0.99 2.97
C SER A 151 -8.76 -2.49 3.28
N GLY A 152 -9.66 -2.83 4.20
CA GLY A 152 -9.83 -4.16 4.75
C GLY A 152 -8.70 -4.58 5.69
N CYS A 153 -7.99 -3.60 6.24
CA CYS A 153 -6.83 -3.80 7.11
C CYS A 153 -7.08 -3.24 8.51
N TYR A 154 -6.46 -3.83 9.51
CA TYR A 154 -6.36 -3.25 10.84
C TYR A 154 -5.45 -2.02 10.79
N GLY A 155 -4.29 -2.16 10.14
CA GLY A 155 -3.25 -1.15 10.15
C GLY A 155 -2.50 -1.08 11.49
N LEU A 156 -1.55 -0.17 11.56
CA LEU A 156 -0.65 0.02 12.70
C LEU A 156 -0.42 1.51 12.92
N TYR A 157 -0.36 1.91 14.19
CA TYR A 157 0.23 3.17 14.64
C TYR A 157 1.72 2.91 14.89
N PRO A 158 2.63 3.31 13.99
CA PRO A 158 4.01 2.88 14.06
C PRO A 158 4.73 3.55 15.23
N THR A 159 5.33 2.74 16.09
CA THR A 159 6.28 3.20 17.12
C THR A 159 7.70 3.27 16.55
N PRO A 160 8.59 4.12 17.09
CA PRO A 160 9.97 4.19 16.62
C PRO A 160 10.66 2.82 16.64
N GLY A 161 11.08 2.33 15.47
CA GLY A 161 11.69 1.01 15.32
C GLY A 161 10.76 -0.10 14.83
N SER A 162 9.47 0.21 14.59
CA SER A 162 8.57 -0.70 13.87
C SER A 162 9.11 -0.95 12.46
N ASN A 163 9.19 -2.21 12.03
CA ASN A 163 9.74 -2.54 10.72
C ASN A 163 9.10 -3.75 10.03
N LEU A 164 9.36 -3.86 8.72
CA LEU A 164 9.03 -5.02 7.91
C LEU A 164 10.23 -5.35 7.01
N PRO A 165 11.10 -6.29 7.41
CA PRO A 165 12.13 -6.83 6.53
C PRO A 165 11.47 -7.76 5.51
N VAL A 166 11.90 -7.66 4.26
CA VAL A 166 11.34 -8.42 3.14
C VAL A 166 12.46 -8.96 2.28
N ALA A 167 12.38 -10.26 1.97
CA ALA A 167 13.28 -10.95 1.07
C ALA A 167 12.51 -11.42 -0.17
N ILE A 168 13.12 -11.32 -1.35
CA ILE A 168 12.53 -11.80 -2.61
C ILE A 168 13.13 -13.17 -2.95
N LYS A 169 12.29 -14.22 -3.02
CA LYS A 169 12.75 -15.53 -3.48
C LYS A 169 13.20 -15.45 -4.94
N GLY A 170 14.29 -16.14 -5.26
CA GLY A 170 14.81 -16.22 -6.62
C GLY A 170 15.77 -15.08 -7.04
N GLY A 171 16.19 -14.23 -6.09
CA GLY A 171 17.25 -13.24 -6.29
C GLY A 171 16.75 -11.83 -6.61
N LYS A 172 17.63 -10.98 -7.14
CA LYS A 172 17.33 -9.56 -7.38
C LYS A 172 16.24 -9.38 -8.43
N ARG A 173 15.28 -8.53 -8.11
CA ARG A 173 14.12 -8.23 -8.97
C ARG A 173 13.79 -6.76 -8.93
N LYS A 174 13.08 -6.32 -9.95
CA LYS A 174 12.36 -5.05 -9.88
C LYS A 174 11.19 -5.20 -8.93
N LEU A 175 11.19 -4.37 -7.90
CA LEU A 175 10.20 -4.33 -6.85
C LEU A 175 9.61 -2.92 -6.79
N GLN A 176 8.30 -2.80 -6.91
CA GLN A 176 7.58 -1.56 -6.60
C GLN A 176 6.92 -1.69 -5.23
N VAL A 177 7.28 -0.81 -4.30
CA VAL A 177 6.67 -0.73 -2.98
C VAL A 177 5.63 0.39 -2.95
N ARG A 178 4.40 0.08 -2.56
CA ARG A 178 3.33 1.06 -2.32
C ARG A 178 2.87 1.02 -0.87
N VAL A 179 2.57 2.18 -0.30
CA VAL A 179 2.11 2.28 1.10
C VAL A 179 0.86 3.12 1.18
N LEU A 180 -0.20 2.57 1.78
CA LEU A 180 -1.44 3.29 2.06
C LEU A 180 -1.43 3.75 3.52
N THR A 181 -1.61 5.04 3.75
CA THR A 181 -1.62 5.61 5.11
C THR A 181 -2.75 6.62 5.31
N ALA A 182 -3.05 6.89 6.58
CA ALA A 182 -3.93 7.96 7.04
C ALA A 182 -3.19 8.81 8.09
N SER A 183 -3.25 10.12 7.95
CA SER A 183 -2.45 11.06 8.75
C SER A 183 -3.19 12.40 8.94
N PRO A 184 -2.93 13.11 10.06
CA PRO A 184 -3.37 14.49 10.21
C PRO A 184 -2.60 15.45 9.29
N LEU A 185 -1.49 15.01 8.69
CA LEU A 185 -0.62 15.79 7.82
C LEU A 185 -0.71 15.32 6.36
N THR A 186 -0.52 16.25 5.43
CA THR A 186 -0.41 15.96 3.98
C THR A 186 0.92 15.32 3.59
N LYS A 187 1.93 15.50 4.44
CA LYS A 187 3.28 14.94 4.31
C LYS A 187 3.56 14.02 5.48
N THR A 188 4.05 12.83 5.19
CA THR A 188 4.43 11.85 6.20
C THR A 188 5.90 11.47 6.06
N THR A 189 6.58 11.10 7.14
CA THR A 189 7.98 10.68 7.07
C THR A 189 8.02 9.16 7.23
N MET A 190 8.57 8.45 6.25
CA MET A 190 8.79 7.01 6.36
C MET A 190 10.23 6.69 5.98
N GLN A 191 10.91 5.92 6.83
CA GLN A 191 12.31 5.59 6.63
C GLN A 191 12.42 4.25 5.89
N CYS A 192 12.85 4.26 4.63
CA CYS A 192 13.12 3.01 3.92
C CYS A 192 14.62 2.77 3.96
N SER A 193 15.03 1.71 4.66
CA SER A 193 16.42 1.31 4.78
C SER A 193 16.70 0.26 3.70
N LEU A 194 17.42 0.63 2.65
CA LEU A 194 17.95 -0.37 1.72
C LEU A 194 19.02 -1.22 2.45
N PRO A 195 19.12 -2.52 2.15
CA PRO A 195 20.09 -3.41 2.78
C PRO A 195 21.51 -2.81 2.71
N ARG A 196 22.22 -2.85 3.83
CA ARG A 196 23.53 -2.23 4.11
C ARG A 196 24.71 -2.80 3.29
N ILE A 197 24.54 -3.07 2.00
CA ILE A 197 25.63 -3.56 1.15
C ILE A 197 26.47 -2.40 0.55
N TYR A 198 26.06 -1.12 0.69
CA TYR A 198 26.82 0.00 0.10
C TYR A 198 27.11 1.23 0.96
N CYS A 199 26.72 1.30 2.24
CA CYS A 199 27.07 2.47 3.07
C CYS A 199 27.59 2.07 4.45
N GLN A 200 28.92 1.99 4.56
CA GLN A 200 29.66 1.94 5.82
C GLN A 200 29.82 3.31 6.50
N SER A 201 29.15 4.36 6.04
CA SER A 201 29.07 5.61 6.79
C SER A 201 27.75 5.67 7.55
N ALA A 202 27.82 6.01 8.84
CA ALA A 202 26.69 6.23 9.74
C ALA A 202 25.75 7.39 9.33
N SER A 203 25.77 7.80 8.05
CA SER A 203 25.18 9.04 7.53
C SER A 203 24.16 8.85 6.41
N SER A 204 23.80 7.61 6.01
CA SER A 204 22.84 7.39 4.93
C SER A 204 21.65 6.51 5.34
N ARG A 205 21.00 6.86 6.45
CA ARG A 205 19.57 6.51 6.57
C ARG A 205 18.84 7.38 5.56
N ALA A 206 18.25 6.77 4.54
CA ALA A 206 17.40 7.52 3.61
C ALA A 206 16.09 7.84 4.32
N THR A 207 16.09 8.89 5.13
CA THR A 207 14.88 9.48 5.69
C THR A 207 14.15 10.16 4.55
N MET A 208 13.01 9.63 4.14
CA MET A 208 12.25 10.18 3.01
C MET A 208 10.96 10.80 3.50
N ASN A 209 10.85 12.11 3.30
CA ASN A 209 9.58 12.82 3.40
C ASN A 209 8.71 12.41 2.21
N ARG A 210 7.53 11.90 2.50
CA ARG A 210 6.52 11.43 1.55
C ARG A 210 5.35 12.40 1.56
N THR A 211 4.69 12.53 0.41
CA THR A 211 3.43 13.27 0.27
C THR A 211 2.38 12.27 -0.17
N ILE A 212 1.14 12.39 0.28
CA ILE A 212 0.05 11.60 -0.28
C ILE A 212 -0.07 11.96 -1.77
N CYS A 213 0.32 11.02 -2.63
CA CYS A 213 0.34 11.20 -4.08
C CYS A 213 -1.02 10.92 -4.70
N GLU A 214 -1.83 10.10 -4.04
CA GLU A 214 -3.13 9.69 -4.52
C GLU A 214 -4.10 9.53 -3.34
N GLU A 215 -5.11 10.39 -3.28
CA GLU A 215 -6.08 10.41 -2.19
C GLU A 215 -7.05 9.23 -2.25
N ILE A 216 -7.14 8.49 -1.14
CA ILE A 216 -8.15 7.47 -0.89
C ILE A 216 -8.65 7.69 0.52
N ARG A 217 -9.94 8.03 0.64
CA ARG A 217 -10.54 8.27 1.94
C ARG A 217 -10.75 6.96 2.67
N VAL A 218 -10.37 6.98 3.94
CA VAL A 218 -10.62 5.92 4.92
C VAL A 218 -11.82 6.31 5.77
N VAL A 219 -12.45 5.33 6.40
CA VAL A 219 -13.52 5.58 7.39
C VAL A 219 -12.90 5.70 8.77
N ASP A 220 -12.25 6.85 8.99
CA ASP A 220 -11.62 7.24 10.24
C ASP A 220 -11.83 8.76 10.42
N ASP A 221 -12.37 9.21 11.55
CA ASP A 221 -12.65 10.62 11.83
C ASP A 221 -11.44 11.37 12.39
N THR A 222 -10.40 10.64 12.81
CA THR A 222 -9.16 11.19 13.37
C THR A 222 -8.29 11.81 12.27
N TYR A 223 -8.27 11.20 11.08
CA TYR A 223 -7.34 11.55 10.01
C TYR A 223 -7.97 12.39 8.89
N LYS A 224 -7.37 13.55 8.62
CA LYS A 224 -7.83 14.48 7.56
C LYS A 224 -7.32 14.09 6.18
N HIS A 225 -6.18 13.41 6.12
CA HIS A 225 -5.52 13.02 4.89
C HIS A 225 -5.33 11.52 4.86
N SER A 226 -5.65 10.89 3.74
CA SER A 226 -5.46 9.46 3.55
C SER A 226 -5.25 9.15 2.08
N GLY A 227 -4.45 8.13 1.80
CA GLY A 227 -4.10 7.74 0.44
C GLY A 227 -2.76 7.05 0.33
N PHE A 228 -2.33 6.86 -0.91
CA PHE A 228 -1.02 6.28 -1.18
C PHE A 228 0.06 7.34 -0.96
N ALA A 229 0.87 7.14 0.08
CA ALA A 229 1.98 8.03 0.45
C ALA A 229 3.27 7.70 -0.32
N MET A 230 3.39 6.49 -0.87
CA MET A 230 4.60 6.05 -1.57
C MET A 230 4.28 5.11 -2.73
N SER A 231 5.06 5.26 -3.79
CA SER A 231 5.22 4.27 -4.85
C SER A 231 6.67 4.34 -5.36
N GLN A 232 7.53 3.45 -4.88
CA GLN A 232 8.95 3.43 -5.25
C GLN A 232 9.33 2.15 -5.96
N LEU A 233 9.93 2.29 -7.14
CA LEU A 233 10.52 1.18 -7.89
C LEU A 233 12.00 1.06 -7.53
N MET A 234 12.46 -0.16 -7.28
CA MET A 234 13.84 -0.48 -6.94
C MET A 234 14.24 -1.82 -7.58
N HIS A 235 15.54 -2.07 -7.73
CA HIS A 235 16.07 -3.36 -8.18
C HIS A 235 16.87 -4.00 -7.05
N THR A 236 16.24 -4.92 -6.31
CA THR A 236 16.77 -5.49 -5.07
C THR A 236 16.27 -6.91 -4.85
N ASP A 237 16.94 -7.69 -4.01
CA ASP A 237 16.50 -8.97 -3.45
C ASP A 237 16.06 -8.84 -1.98
N TRP A 238 16.29 -7.66 -1.39
CA TRP A 238 15.97 -7.38 0.00
C TRP A 238 15.56 -5.91 0.19
N VAL A 239 14.57 -5.67 1.04
CA VAL A 239 14.20 -4.32 1.48
C VAL A 239 13.83 -4.35 2.96
N ASP A 240 14.24 -3.34 3.71
CA ASP A 240 13.83 -3.14 5.10
C ASP A 240 13.01 -1.85 5.20
N LEU A 241 11.74 -2.00 5.53
CA LEU A 241 10.82 -0.87 5.65
C LEU A 241 10.69 -0.50 7.12
N ASP A 242 11.25 0.64 7.53
CA ASP A 242 11.10 1.18 8.87
C ASP A 242 9.99 2.23 8.90
N PHE A 243 9.07 2.10 9.85
CA PHE A 243 7.94 3.00 10.00
C PHE A 243 8.13 3.81 11.27
N SER A 244 8.11 5.14 11.14
CA SER A 244 8.15 6.06 12.27
C SER A 244 7.41 7.34 11.89
N GLY A 245 6.29 7.65 12.54
CA GLY A 245 5.61 8.93 12.32
C GLY A 245 6.38 10.06 13.01
N CYS A 246 7.28 10.75 12.32
CA CYS A 246 8.07 11.86 12.88
C CYS A 246 7.93 13.14 12.05
N ASP A 247 7.60 14.26 12.68
CA ASP A 247 7.64 15.58 12.05
C ASP A 247 9.07 16.15 12.18
N LEU A 248 9.78 16.20 11.05
CA LEU A 248 11.16 16.68 11.01
C LEU A 248 11.31 18.16 11.39
N ASN A 249 10.22 18.95 11.43
CA ASN A 249 10.30 20.37 11.80
C ASN A 249 10.25 20.59 13.31
N ILE A 250 9.65 19.66 14.07
CA ILE A 250 9.42 19.82 15.51
C ILE A 250 9.93 18.62 16.33
N GLU A 251 10.59 17.65 15.70
CA GLU A 251 11.07 16.40 16.31
C GLU A 251 9.99 15.68 17.15
N LYS A 252 8.71 15.88 16.80
CA LYS A 252 7.58 15.30 17.51
C LYS A 252 7.01 14.16 16.70
N PHE A 253 6.79 13.03 17.37
CA PHE A 253 6.05 11.94 16.77
C PHE A 253 4.57 12.33 16.65
N TYR A 254 3.98 12.10 15.49
CA TYR A 254 2.53 12.22 15.31
C TYR A 254 1.96 10.87 14.92
N GLU A 255 0.73 10.65 15.35
CA GLU A 255 -0.04 9.44 15.05
C GLU A 255 -0.31 9.39 13.55
N GLU A 256 0.43 8.56 12.84
CA GLU A 256 0.09 8.10 11.50
C GLU A 256 -0.48 6.70 11.62
N ARG A 257 -1.51 6.38 10.83
CA ARG A 257 -1.98 5.01 10.67
C ARG A 257 -1.49 4.48 9.34
N VAL A 258 -0.54 3.55 9.37
CA VAL A 258 -0.18 2.78 8.18
C VAL A 258 -1.21 1.68 8.04
N LEU A 259 -1.91 1.59 6.91
CA LEU A 259 -2.96 0.59 6.72
C LEU A 259 -2.39 -0.70 6.15
N PHE A 260 -1.65 -0.60 5.05
CA PHE A 260 -0.97 -1.73 4.45
C PHE A 260 0.21 -1.30 3.59
N VAL A 261 1.06 -2.27 3.28
CA VAL A 261 2.12 -2.17 2.28
C VAL A 261 1.87 -3.18 1.18
N GLU A 262 2.16 -2.77 -0.06
CA GLU A 262 2.10 -3.62 -1.24
C GLU A 262 3.45 -3.71 -1.91
N PHE A 263 3.77 -4.92 -2.36
CA PHE A 263 4.95 -5.28 -3.10
C PHE A 263 4.52 -5.78 -4.47
N ILE A 264 4.87 -5.08 -5.53
CA ILE A 264 4.66 -5.54 -6.89
C ILE A 264 6.01 -6.04 -7.40
N VAL A 265 6.13 -7.36 -7.53
CA VAL A 265 7.31 -8.00 -8.08
C VAL A 265 7.14 -8.10 -9.59
N HIS A 266 8.04 -7.49 -10.34
CA HIS A 266 8.01 -7.53 -11.80
C HIS A 266 8.73 -8.77 -12.34
N ASP A 267 8.36 -9.16 -13.57
CA ASP A 267 8.95 -10.27 -14.32
C ASP A 267 10.50 -10.20 -14.34
N LYS A 268 11.17 -11.35 -14.18
CA LYS A 268 12.64 -11.48 -14.26
C LYS A 268 13.20 -10.96 -15.59
N SER A 269 12.43 -11.11 -16.66
CA SER A 269 12.78 -10.67 -18.00
C SER A 269 12.68 -9.15 -18.18
N ASP A 270 12.02 -8.43 -17.27
CA ASP A 270 11.91 -6.98 -17.34
C ASP A 270 13.22 -6.30 -16.93
N GLN A 271 14.11 -6.14 -17.90
CA GLN A 271 15.41 -5.47 -17.74
C GLN A 271 15.37 -3.95 -18.03
N LYS A 272 14.18 -3.37 -18.27
CA LYS A 272 14.05 -1.93 -18.55
C LYS A 272 14.69 -1.07 -17.43
N PRO A 273 15.27 0.10 -17.73
CA PRO A 273 15.80 0.96 -16.69
C PRO A 273 14.72 1.37 -15.66
N LEU A 274 15.14 1.63 -14.42
CA LEU A 274 14.29 2.15 -13.34
C LEU A 274 13.91 3.61 -13.64
N THR A 275 13.02 3.84 -14.60
CA THR A 275 12.53 5.19 -14.94
C THR A 275 11.20 5.47 -14.26
N ASN A 276 10.90 6.76 -14.03
CA ASN A 276 9.68 7.26 -13.38
C ASN A 276 8.42 6.47 -13.79
N ILE A 277 7.75 5.95 -12.79
CA ILE A 277 6.60 5.05 -12.93
C ILE A 277 5.43 5.85 -13.50
N THR A 278 5.15 5.66 -14.79
CA THR A 278 3.74 5.70 -15.22
C THR A 278 3.13 4.43 -14.61
N PRO A 279 1.99 4.48 -13.88
CA PRO A 279 1.35 3.26 -13.37
C PRO A 279 1.27 2.24 -14.52
N LEU A 280 1.60 0.98 -14.21
CA LEU A 280 1.72 -0.07 -15.22
C LEU A 280 0.52 -0.02 -16.20
N PRO A 281 0.77 0.00 -17.52
CA PRO A 281 -0.26 0.15 -18.56
C PRO A 281 -1.37 -0.88 -18.41
#